data_AF-A0A937KB37-F1
#
_entry.id   AF-A0A937KB37-F1
#
_cell.length_a   1.000
_cell.length_b   1.000
_cell.length_c   1.000
_cell.angle_alpha   90.00
_cell.angle_beta   90.00
_cell.angle_gamma   90.00
#
_symmetry.space_group_name_H-M   'P 1'
#
loop_
_entity.id
_entity.type
_entity.pdbx_description
1 polymer ?
#
loop_
_entity_poly.entity_id
_entity_poly.type
_entity_poly.pdbx_seq_one_letter_code
_entity_poly.pdbx_strand_id
1 'polypeptide(L)' 'MDELIRSESTGTAKELAYKLSISRRHVYNYLKTLNSIGRATRFDTTKNSYVYKEPR' A
#
# COMPACT_ATOMS: atom_id res chain seq x y z
N MET A 1 -7.46 -0.98 4.93
CA MET A 1 -6.22 -0.89 4.11
C MET A 1 -5.02 -0.49 4.94
N ASP A 2 -5.14 0.52 5.81
CA ASP A 2 -4.05 0.98 6.66
C ASP A 2 -3.38 -0.13 7.48
N GLU A 3 -4.18 -1.03 8.04
CA GLU A 3 -3.74 -2.13 8.88
C GLU A 3 -2.96 -3.20 8.10
N LEU A 4 -3.29 -3.42 6.83
CA LEU A 4 -2.56 -4.34 5.93
C LEU A 4 -1.19 -3.78 5.55
N ILE A 5 -1.08 -2.46 5.42
CA ILE A 5 0.20 -1.78 5.14
C ILE A 5 1.06 -1.78 6.42
N ARG A 6 0.46 -1.60 7.61
CA ARG A 6 1.18 -1.73 8.88
C ARG A 6 1.63 -3.16 9.18
N SER A 7 0.82 -4.17 8.82
CA SER A 7 1.17 -5.57 8.99
C SER A 7 2.05 -6.12 7.86
N GLU A 8 2.51 -5.24 6.95
CA GLU A 8 3.35 -5.59 5.81
C GLU A 8 2.81 -6.76 4.96
N SER A 9 1.49 -6.99 4.98
CA SER A 9 0.84 -8.16 4.33
C SER A 9 0.07 -7.80 3.05
N THR A 10 0.36 -6.63 2.46
CA THR A 10 -0.34 -6.14 1.27
C THR A 10 -0.07 -6.93 0.00
N GLY A 11 1.15 -7.43 -0.20
CA GLY A 11 1.55 -7.97 -1.51
C GLY A 11 1.81 -6.86 -2.54
N THR A 12 1.79 -7.23 -3.82
CA THR A 12 1.75 -6.28 -4.94
C THR A 12 0.42 -5.54 -5.01
N ALA A 13 0.35 -4.40 -5.72
CA ALA A 13 -0.93 -3.69 -5.92
C ALA A 13 -2.01 -4.56 -6.58
N LYS A 14 -1.62 -5.56 -7.38
CA LYS A 14 -2.54 -6.51 -8.02
C LYS A 14 -3.10 -7.50 -7.00
N GLU A 15 -2.26 -8.04 -6.13
CA GLU A 15 -2.67 -8.95 -5.06
C GLU A 15 -3.51 -8.21 -4.00
N LEU A 16 -3.13 -6.99 -3.63
CA LEU A 16 -3.90 -6.16 -2.73
C LEU A 16 -5.28 -5.83 -3.30
N ALA A 17 -5.35 -5.51 -4.60
CA ALA A 17 -6.60 -5.30 -5.31
C ALA A 17 -7.49 -6.54 -5.28
N TYR A 18 -6.92 -7.72 -5.52
CA TYR A 18 -7.62 -9.00 -5.48
C TYR A 18 -8.12 -9.34 -4.06
N LYS A 19 -7.26 -9.23 -3.04
CA LYS A 19 -7.60 -9.49 -1.63
C LYS A 19 -8.72 -8.59 -1.12
N LEU A 20 -8.73 -7.33 -1.56
CA LEU A 20 -9.73 -6.34 -1.15
C LEU A 20 -10.93 -6.28 -2.10
N SER A 21 -10.95 -7.10 -3.16
CA SER A 21 -12.00 -7.11 -4.19
C SER A 21 -12.28 -5.72 -4.80
N ILE A 22 -11.21 -4.94 -5.00
CA ILE A 22 -11.25 -3.60 -5.58
C ILE A 22 -10.45 -3.53 -6.87
N SER A 23 -10.66 -2.47 -7.65
CA SER A 23 -9.84 -2.24 -8.84
C SER A 23 -8.41 -1.81 -8.45
N ARG A 24 -7.43 -2.18 -9.29
CA ARG A 24 -6.06 -1.67 -9.19
C ARG A 24 -5.99 -0.14 -9.13
N ARG A 25 -6.89 0.54 -9.85
CA ARG A 25 -7.02 2.00 -9.82
C ARG A 25 -7.39 2.51 -8.43
N HIS A 26 -8.28 1.82 -7.72
CA HIS A 26 -8.64 2.16 -6.36
C HIS A 26 -7.45 2.01 -5.41
N VAL A 27 -6.62 0.97 -5.58
CA VAL A 27 -5.37 0.79 -4.82
C VAL A 27 -4.40 1.95 -5.07
N TYR A 28 -4.16 2.31 -6.34
CA TYR A 28 -3.28 3.44 -6.66
C TYR A 28 -3.81 4.77 -6.14
N ASN A 29 -5.12 5.00 -6.21
CA ASN A 29 -5.75 6.18 -5.61
C ASN A 29 -5.52 6.22 -4.10
N TYR A 30 -5.69 5.09 -3.41
CA TYR A 30 -5.43 5.00 -1.96
C TYR A 30 -3.97 5.29 -1.62
N LEU A 31 -3.02 4.70 -2.34
CA LEU A 31 -1.59 4.97 -2.18
C LEU A 31 -1.26 6.46 -2.44
N LYS A 32 -1.92 7.08 -3.43
CA LYS A 32 -1.77 8.51 -3.71
C LYS A 32 -2.31 9.36 -2.56
N THR A 33 -3.47 9.02 -2.01
CA THR A 33 -4.03 9.68 -0.83
C THR A 33 -3.11 9.56 0.37
N LEU A 34 -2.55 8.37 0.63
CA LEU A 34 -1.57 8.14 1.70
C LEU A 34 -0.33 9.03 1.56
N ASN A 35 0.24 9.11 0.36
CA ASN A 35 1.35 10.04 0.09
C ASN A 35 0.94 11.50 0.32
N SER A 36 -0.28 11.89 -0.05
CA SER A 36 -0.77 13.26 0.12
C SER A 36 -0.96 13.66 1.58
N ILE A 37 -1.22 12.71 2.48
CA ILE A 37 -1.38 12.96 3.93
C ILE A 37 -0.06 12.80 4.70
N GLY A 38 1.09 12.75 4.00
CA GLY A 38 2.41 12.58 4.62
C GLY A 38 2.73 11.15 5.04
N ARG A 39 1.82 10.19 4.83
CA ARG A 39 2.06 8.76 5.04
C ARG A 39 2.63 8.14 3.77
N ALA A 40 3.80 8.61 3.36
CA ALA A 40 4.43 8.13 2.14
C ALA A 40 4.58 6.61 2.19
N THR A 41 4.10 5.89 1.17
CA THR A 41 4.23 4.43 1.09
C THR A 41 5.12 4.06 -0.06
N ARG A 42 6.08 3.16 0.17
CA ARG A 42 6.96 2.62 -0.88
C ARG A 42 6.70 1.12 -1.02
N PHE A 43 6.77 0.62 -2.24
CA PHE A 43 6.82 -0.82 -2.48
C PHE A 43 8.23 -1.35 -2.18
N ASP A 44 8.31 -2.30 -1.25
CA ASP A 44 9.52 -3.04 -0.93
C ASP A 44 9.52 -4.35 -1.73
N THR A 45 10.49 -4.50 -2.63
CA THR A 45 10.64 -5.69 -3.48
C THR A 45 11.13 -6.91 -2.71
N THR A 46 11.87 -6.71 -1.62
CA THR A 46 12.39 -7.79 -0.78
C THR A 46 11.27 -8.39 0.07
N LYS A 47 10.40 -7.53 0.61
CA LYS A 47 9.21 -7.97 1.38
C LYS A 47 7.99 -8.27 0.50
N ASN A 48 8.06 -7.94 -0.79
CA ASN A 48 6.94 -7.98 -1.74
C ASN A 48 5.68 -7.29 -1.17
N SER A 49 5.84 -6.12 -0.55
CA SER A 49 4.77 -5.44 0.17
C SER A 49 4.96 -3.93 0.23
N TYR A 50 3.87 -3.19 0.37
CA TYR A 50 3.90 -1.75 0.64
C TYR A 50 4.23 -1.50 2.12
N VAL A 51 5.25 -0.68 2.35
CA VAL A 51 5.68 -0.23 3.68
C VAL A 51 5.53 1.28 3.80
N TYR A 52 5.19 1.76 5.00
CA TYR A 52 5.24 3.19 5.29
C TYR A 52 6.69 3.65 5.36
N LYS A 53 7.01 4.73 4.63
CA LYS A 53 8.19 5.54 4.92
C LYS A 53 7.89 6.24 6.23
N GLU A 54 8.56 5.81 7.29
CA GLU A 54 8.52 6.49 8.56
C GLU A 54 8.97 7.96 8.34
N PRO A 55 8.22 8.96 8.83
CA PRO A 55 8.67 10.33 8.76
C PRO A 55 9.93 10.46 9.63
N ARG A 56 11.03 10.87 8.99
CA ARG A 56 12.30 11.15 9.64
C ARG A 56 12.27 12.54 10.28
#